data_AF-A0A7R7BTP9-F1
#
_entry.id   AF-A0A7R7BTP9-F1
#
_cell.length_a   1.000
_cell.length_b   1.000
_cell.length_c   1.000
_cell.angle_alpha   90.00
_cell.angle_beta   90.00
_cell.angle_gamma   90.00
#
_symmetry.space_group_name_H-M   'P 1'
#
loop_
_entity.id
_entity.type
_entity.pdbx_description
1 polymer ?
#
loop_
_entity_poly.entity_id
_entity_poly.type
_entity_poly.pdbx_seq_one_letter_code
_entity_poly.pdbx_strand_id
1 'polypeptide(L)'
;MAVVVSTTAGMTEKTFAAERDKKFFQSVEGEWVGPGEIVAGKYKGTKFTCNFTGSTPDGKIGMSLDGGCRVGMFTQQMSATIQHKGREGYKGSFMGGAAGSGLDIIGGNVVSANKVVFTINRNQLRGVMQALVPNDNSMTVTVAVRVDQQLVPVIGMKLKRVDTLEVGAIAQ
;
A
#
# COMPACT_ATOMS: atom_id res chain seq x y z
N MET A 1 45.85 14.27 30.52
CA MET A 1 45.52 14.27 29.07
C MET A 1 44.14 13.67 28.93
N ALA A 2 43.13 14.46 28.54
CA ALA A 2 41.76 13.99 28.37
C ALA A 2 41.49 13.80 26.86
N VAL A 3 41.11 12.58 26.47
CA VAL A 3 40.71 12.26 25.10
C VAL A 3 39.20 12.48 24.99
N VAL A 4 38.81 13.47 24.18
CA VAL A 4 37.40 13.70 23.83
C VAL A 4 37.10 12.95 22.53
N VAL A 5 36.44 11.79 22.63
CA VAL A 5 35.92 11.08 21.46
C VAL A 5 34.56 11.68 21.11
N SER A 6 34.52 12.48 20.05
CA SER A 6 33.27 13.03 19.50
C SER A 6 32.71 12.06 18.46
N THR A 7 31.66 11.32 18.80
CA THR A 7 30.92 10.47 17.86
C THR A 7 29.87 11.29 17.11
N THR A 8 30.15 11.63 15.85
CA THR A 8 29.17 12.23 14.92
C THR A 8 28.76 11.18 13.89
N ALA A 9 27.83 10.29 14.26
CA ALA A 9 27.21 9.35 13.33
C ALA A 9 25.71 9.25 13.66
N GLY A 10 24.85 9.81 12.80
CA GLY A 10 23.40 9.75 13.02
C GLY A 10 22.52 10.58 12.08
N MET A 11 23.10 11.42 11.21
CA MET A 11 22.34 12.25 10.27
C MET A 11 22.19 11.65 8.87
N THR A 12 23.06 10.73 8.46
CA THR A 12 23.04 10.15 7.11
C THR A 12 21.90 9.16 6.92
N GLU A 13 21.65 8.26 7.88
CA GLU A 13 20.67 7.17 7.74
C GLU A 13 19.21 7.65 7.55
N LYS A 14 18.81 8.75 8.21
CA LYS A 14 17.45 9.28 8.13
C LYS A 14 17.12 9.86 6.75
N THR A 15 18.09 10.50 6.11
CA THR A 15 17.92 11.07 4.77
C THR A 15 17.76 9.97 3.72
N PHE A 16 18.57 8.91 3.80
CA PHE A 16 18.43 7.75 2.90
C PHE A 16 17.10 7.01 3.08
N ALA A 17 16.58 6.95 4.31
CA ALA A 17 15.26 6.37 4.56
C ALA A 17 14.13 7.22 3.96
N ALA A 18 14.13 8.53 4.18
CA ALA A 18 13.10 9.41 3.63
C ALA A 18 13.08 9.41 2.08
N GLU A 19 14.25 9.40 1.43
CA GLU A 19 14.35 9.32 -0.03
C GLU A 19 13.84 7.99 -0.59
N ARG A 20 14.20 6.86 0.05
CA ARG A 20 13.69 5.54 -0.34
C ARG A 20 12.17 5.47 -0.22
N ASP A 21 11.65 5.98 0.89
CA ASP A 21 10.22 5.96 1.18
C ASP A 21 9.47 6.82 0.15
N LYS A 22 9.97 8.02 -0.15
CA LYS A 22 9.44 8.89 -1.21
C LYS A 22 9.43 8.19 -2.57
N LYS A 23 10.54 7.53 -2.95
CA LYS A 23 10.65 6.81 -4.22
C LYS A 23 9.60 5.69 -4.34
N PHE A 24 9.38 4.94 -3.27
CA PHE A 24 8.33 3.93 -3.24
C PHE A 24 6.95 4.56 -3.46
N PHE A 25 6.60 5.61 -2.71
CA PHE A 25 5.28 6.23 -2.82
C PHE A 25 5.01 6.86 -4.18
N GLN A 26 6.02 7.50 -4.77
CA GLN A 26 5.92 8.04 -6.14
C GLN A 26 5.67 6.93 -7.16
N SER A 27 6.23 5.72 -6.97
CA SER A 27 5.98 4.59 -7.88
C SER A 27 4.52 4.12 -7.90
N VAL A 28 3.73 4.48 -6.88
CA VAL A 28 2.31 4.12 -6.78
C VAL A 28 1.41 5.08 -7.53
N GLU A 29 1.85 6.31 -7.83
CA GLU A 29 1.04 7.31 -8.52
C GLU A 29 0.54 6.83 -9.88
N GLY A 30 -0.68 7.20 -10.28
CA GLY A 30 -1.26 6.87 -11.59
C GLY A 30 -2.37 5.83 -11.53
N GLU A 31 -2.85 5.41 -12.70
CA GLU A 31 -4.00 4.50 -12.83
C GLU A 31 -3.56 3.03 -12.87
N TRP A 32 -4.29 2.18 -12.16
CA TRP A 32 -3.98 0.77 -11.98
C TRP A 32 -5.22 -0.09 -12.19
N VAL A 33 -5.10 -1.12 -13.01
CA VAL A 33 -6.19 -2.05 -13.31
C VAL A 33 -5.71 -3.49 -13.21
N GLY A 34 -6.51 -4.36 -12.60
CA GLY A 34 -6.21 -5.78 -12.69
C GLY A 34 -7.05 -6.70 -11.82
N PRO A 35 -6.85 -8.01 -11.98
CA PRO A 35 -7.58 -9.02 -11.22
C PRO A 35 -7.10 -9.10 -9.77
N GLY A 36 -8.03 -9.46 -8.90
CA GLY A 36 -7.75 -9.96 -7.58
C GLY A 36 -8.61 -11.18 -7.24
N GLU A 37 -8.19 -11.88 -6.21
CA GLU A 37 -8.84 -13.09 -5.72
C GLU A 37 -8.78 -13.16 -4.20
N ILE A 38 -9.87 -13.65 -3.59
CA ILE A 38 -9.87 -14.08 -2.20
C ILE A 38 -9.26 -15.48 -2.15
N VAL A 39 -8.10 -15.62 -1.51
CA VAL A 39 -7.29 -16.86 -1.56
C VAL A 39 -7.53 -17.79 -0.37
N ALA A 40 -8.19 -17.32 0.69
CA ALA A 40 -8.50 -18.08 1.89
C ALA A 40 -9.83 -17.67 2.55
N GLY A 41 -10.33 -18.52 3.45
CA GLY A 41 -11.57 -18.30 4.19
C GLY A 41 -12.84 -18.70 3.42
N LYS A 42 -14.01 -18.34 3.97
CA LYS A 42 -15.34 -18.71 3.44
C LYS A 42 -15.55 -18.29 1.97
N TYR A 43 -14.94 -17.17 1.57
CA TYR A 43 -15.12 -16.58 0.24
C TYR A 43 -13.98 -16.94 -0.73
N LYS A 44 -13.16 -17.96 -0.41
CA LYS A 44 -12.06 -18.40 -1.26
C LYS A 44 -12.52 -18.68 -2.70
N GLY A 45 -11.72 -18.25 -3.68
CA GLY A 45 -11.99 -18.39 -5.11
C GLY A 45 -12.87 -17.27 -5.68
N THR A 46 -13.35 -16.34 -4.84
CA THR A 46 -14.06 -15.15 -5.33
C THR A 46 -13.08 -14.27 -6.09
N LYS A 47 -13.33 -14.08 -7.38
CA LYS A 47 -12.54 -13.23 -8.26
C LYS A 47 -13.19 -11.88 -8.43
N PHE A 48 -12.37 -10.86 -8.58
CA PHE A 48 -12.80 -9.49 -8.78
C PHE A 48 -11.80 -8.74 -9.65
N THR A 49 -12.23 -7.64 -10.24
CA THR A 49 -11.37 -6.76 -11.05
C THR A 49 -11.39 -5.38 -10.44
N CYS A 50 -10.22 -4.85 -10.10
CA CYS A 50 -10.08 -3.53 -9.50
C CYS A 50 -9.59 -2.51 -10.52
N ASN A 51 -10.08 -1.29 -10.37
CA ASN A 51 -9.50 -0.08 -10.96
C ASN A 51 -9.19 0.87 -9.81
N PHE A 52 -7.96 1.38 -9.75
CA PHE A 52 -7.48 2.25 -8.69
C PHE A 52 -6.68 3.43 -9.25
N THR A 53 -6.88 4.60 -8.67
CA THR A 53 -6.03 5.78 -8.83
C THR A 53 -5.09 5.87 -7.64
N GLY A 54 -3.78 5.84 -7.89
CA GLY A 54 -2.75 6.09 -6.89
C GLY A 54 -2.31 7.56 -6.90
N SER A 55 -2.05 8.13 -5.73
CA SER A 55 -1.53 9.50 -5.59
C SER A 55 -0.61 9.64 -4.39
N THR A 56 0.23 10.68 -4.36
CA THR A 56 0.96 11.08 -3.15
C THR A 56 0.45 12.42 -2.61
N PRO A 57 0.41 12.59 -1.27
CA PRO A 57 -0.03 13.84 -0.66
C PRO A 57 1.06 14.92 -0.73
N ASP A 58 0.67 16.14 -1.09
CA ASP A 58 1.59 17.28 -1.17
C ASP A 58 2.36 17.53 0.14
N GLY A 59 3.67 17.72 0.00
CA GLY A 59 4.58 18.04 1.10
C GLY A 59 4.69 16.96 2.19
N LYS A 60 4.22 15.73 1.93
CA LYS A 60 4.13 14.64 2.90
C LYS A 60 4.65 13.34 2.31
N ILE A 61 5.22 12.49 3.15
CA ILE A 61 5.60 11.13 2.77
C ILE A 61 4.38 10.23 3.01
N GLY A 62 3.83 9.63 1.94
CA GLY A 62 2.64 8.81 2.01
C GLY A 62 2.04 8.53 0.64
N MET A 63 0.89 7.87 0.61
CA MET A 63 0.14 7.56 -0.62
C MET A 63 -1.36 7.45 -0.36
N SER A 64 -2.16 7.61 -1.40
CA SER A 64 -3.51 7.05 -1.48
C SER A 64 -3.62 6.07 -2.64
N LEU A 65 -4.55 5.14 -2.54
CA LEU A 65 -4.96 4.24 -3.61
C LEU A 65 -6.48 4.06 -3.51
N ASP A 66 -7.20 4.71 -4.42
CA ASP A 66 -8.66 4.87 -4.34
C ASP A 66 -9.32 4.34 -5.61
N GLY A 67 -10.43 3.62 -5.48
CA GLY A 67 -11.16 3.13 -6.63
C GLY A 67 -12.18 2.05 -6.31
N GLY A 68 -12.48 1.20 -7.29
CA GLY A 68 -13.56 0.23 -7.20
C GLY A 68 -13.14 -1.16 -7.67
N CYS A 69 -13.55 -2.18 -6.91
CA CYS A 69 -13.38 -3.59 -7.27
C CYS A 69 -14.73 -4.21 -7.61
N ARG A 70 -14.85 -4.69 -8.85
CA ARG A 70 -16.06 -5.32 -9.39
C ARG A 70 -16.05 -6.82 -9.10
N VAL A 71 -17.12 -7.31 -8.48
CA VAL A 71 -17.42 -8.72 -8.22
C VAL A 71 -18.70 -9.09 -8.95
N GLY A 72 -18.59 -9.82 -10.07
CA GLY A 72 -19.74 -10.12 -10.91
C GLY A 72 -20.39 -8.83 -11.43
N MET A 73 -21.62 -8.52 -10.99
CA MET A 73 -22.35 -7.30 -11.38
C MET A 73 -22.17 -6.12 -10.42
N PHE A 74 -21.63 -6.35 -9.22
CA PHE A 74 -21.54 -5.35 -8.18
C PHE A 74 -20.14 -4.73 -8.14
N THR A 75 -20.06 -3.43 -7.86
CA THR A 75 -18.80 -2.73 -7.64
C THR A 75 -18.72 -2.27 -6.20
N GLN A 76 -17.65 -2.64 -5.52
CA GLN A 76 -17.37 -2.21 -4.15
C GLN A 76 -16.27 -1.16 -4.15
N GLN A 77 -16.53 -0.01 -3.55
CA GLN A 77 -15.52 1.04 -3.38
C GLN A 77 -14.45 0.57 -2.38
N MET A 78 -13.19 0.80 -2.74
CA MET A 78 -12.02 0.41 -1.97
C MET A 78 -11.01 1.56 -1.97
N SER A 79 -10.59 1.95 -0.78
CA SER A 79 -9.64 3.04 -0.58
C SER A 79 -8.55 2.62 0.40
N ALA A 80 -7.34 3.12 0.20
CA ALA A 80 -6.25 3.04 1.17
C ALA A 80 -5.54 4.38 1.23
N THR A 81 -5.39 4.95 2.43
CA THR A 81 -4.68 6.21 2.66
C THR A 81 -3.59 6.00 3.68
N ILE A 82 -2.35 6.39 3.39
CA ILE A 82 -1.19 6.21 4.26
C ILE A 82 -0.39 7.51 4.32
N GLN A 83 0.04 7.89 5.52
CA GLN A 83 0.96 8.99 5.73
C GLN A 83 1.95 8.69 6.85
N HIS A 84 3.21 9.09 6.66
CA HIS A 84 4.21 9.11 7.72
C HIS A 84 3.94 10.29 8.69
N LYS A 85 3.84 9.98 9.98
CA LYS A 85 3.54 10.92 11.08
C LYS A 85 4.75 11.10 12.00
N GLY A 86 5.95 11.24 11.42
CA GLY A 86 7.18 11.47 12.16
C GLY A 86 7.49 10.33 13.13
N ARG A 87 7.54 10.61 14.44
CA ARG A 87 7.86 9.61 15.47
C ARG A 87 6.80 8.51 15.60
N GLU A 88 5.56 8.79 15.21
CA GLU A 88 4.46 7.82 15.26
C GLU A 88 4.50 6.80 14.11
N GLY A 89 5.42 6.98 13.14
CA GLY A 89 5.56 6.15 11.96
C GLY A 89 4.38 6.30 10.99
N TYR A 90 4.10 5.24 10.24
CA TYR A 90 3.02 5.23 9.25
C TYR A 90 1.64 5.07 9.90
N LYS A 91 0.71 5.97 9.55
CA LYS A 91 -0.68 5.95 9.96
C LYS A 91 -1.61 6.08 8.75
N GLY A 92 -2.82 5.57 8.87
CA GLY A 92 -3.74 5.60 7.76
C GLY A 92 -4.96 4.73 7.95
N SER A 93 -5.65 4.47 6.85
CA SER A 93 -6.85 3.64 6.83
C SER A 93 -6.94 2.85 5.54
N PHE A 94 -7.48 1.65 5.63
CA PHE A 94 -7.96 0.85 4.51
C PHE A 94 -9.47 0.74 4.63
N MET A 95 -10.20 0.99 3.54
CA MET A 95 -11.67 1.06 3.45
C MET A 95 -12.31 1.86 4.60
N GLY A 96 -11.77 3.05 4.87
CA GLY A 96 -12.25 3.96 5.91
C GLY A 96 -11.88 3.56 7.34
N GLY A 97 -11.04 2.53 7.53
CA GLY A 97 -10.52 2.16 8.84
C GLY A 97 -11.60 1.67 9.80
N ALA A 98 -11.37 1.84 11.10
CA ALA A 98 -12.33 1.47 12.15
C ALA A 98 -13.65 2.26 12.09
N ALA A 99 -13.62 3.49 11.57
CA ALA A 99 -14.82 4.31 11.35
C ALA A 99 -15.64 3.83 10.14
N GLY A 100 -15.03 3.09 9.21
CA GLY A 100 -15.66 2.49 8.05
C GLY A 100 -15.76 0.96 8.14
N SER A 101 -15.65 0.31 6.98
CA SER A 101 -15.78 -1.15 6.83
C SER A 101 -14.43 -1.87 6.78
N GLY A 102 -13.30 -1.16 6.94
CA GLY A 102 -11.96 -1.75 6.82
C GLY A 102 -11.12 -1.71 8.08
N LEU A 103 -9.81 -1.46 7.94
CA LEU A 103 -8.82 -1.61 9.01
C LEU A 103 -7.94 -0.37 9.11
N ASP A 104 -7.51 -0.05 10.32
CA ASP A 104 -6.58 1.06 10.54
C ASP A 104 -5.17 0.62 10.19
N ILE A 105 -4.44 1.51 9.52
CA ILE A 105 -3.01 1.35 9.30
C ILE A 105 -2.32 1.99 10.50
N ILE A 106 -1.70 1.16 11.33
CA ILE A 106 -1.14 1.56 12.62
C ILE A 106 0.39 1.61 12.63
N GLY A 107 1.02 1.13 11.56
CA GLY A 107 2.46 1.15 11.37
C GLY A 107 2.82 0.61 9.99
N GLY A 108 4.12 0.61 9.69
CA GLY A 108 4.64 0.03 8.45
C GLY A 108 6.12 0.28 8.27
N ASN A 109 6.67 -0.31 7.21
CA ASN A 109 8.06 -0.17 6.84
C ASN A 109 8.20 -0.30 5.31
N VAL A 110 8.91 0.64 4.70
CA VAL A 110 9.36 0.53 3.32
C VAL A 110 10.64 -0.30 3.33
N VAL A 111 10.49 -1.56 2.95
CA VAL A 111 11.55 -2.59 3.02
C VAL A 111 12.61 -2.35 1.94
N SER A 112 12.18 -1.88 0.77
CA SER A 112 13.02 -1.50 -0.36
C SER A 112 12.31 -0.44 -1.21
N ALA A 113 13.00 0.14 -2.18
CA ALA A 113 12.43 1.18 -3.06
C ALA A 113 11.15 0.75 -3.82
N ASN A 114 10.88 -0.55 -3.89
CA ASN A 114 9.73 -1.14 -4.57
C ASN A 114 8.81 -1.97 -3.66
N LYS A 115 9.07 -2.05 -2.35
CA LYS A 115 8.30 -2.89 -1.44
C LYS A 115 8.00 -2.18 -0.13
N VAL A 116 6.72 -2.18 0.24
CA VAL A 116 6.26 -1.72 1.54
C VAL A 116 5.41 -2.78 2.24
N VAL A 117 5.45 -2.78 3.56
CA VAL A 117 4.58 -3.59 4.41
C VAL A 117 3.95 -2.69 5.46
N PHE A 118 2.61 -2.66 5.52
CA PHE A 118 1.83 -1.94 6.53
C PHE A 118 1.21 -2.92 7.52
N THR A 119 1.17 -2.53 8.78
CA THR A 119 0.43 -3.24 9.82
C THR A 119 -1.00 -2.71 9.84
N ILE A 120 -1.95 -3.62 9.66
CA ILE A 120 -3.39 -3.31 9.70
C ILE A 120 -4.03 -3.90 10.96
N ASN A 121 -4.95 -3.16 11.56
CA ASN A 121 -5.61 -3.56 12.80
C ASN A 121 -7.07 -3.09 12.84
N ARG A 122 -7.97 -3.98 13.26
CA ARG A 122 -9.35 -3.65 13.66
C ARG A 122 -9.79 -4.63 14.75
N ASN A 123 -9.93 -4.15 15.99
CA ASN A 123 -10.30 -4.98 17.15
C ASN A 123 -9.37 -6.21 17.29
N GLN A 124 -9.91 -7.41 17.06
CA GLN A 124 -9.18 -8.68 17.12
C GLN A 124 -8.49 -9.06 15.79
N LEU A 125 -8.88 -8.44 14.68
CA LEU A 125 -8.30 -8.69 13.37
C LEU A 125 -7.01 -7.89 13.23
N ARG A 126 -5.89 -8.59 13.28
CA ARG A 126 -4.54 -8.05 13.04
C ARG A 126 -4.02 -8.63 11.74
N GLY A 127 -3.29 -7.85 10.97
CA GLY A 127 -2.76 -8.31 9.70
C GLY A 127 -1.66 -7.44 9.15
N VAL A 128 -1.27 -7.76 7.92
CA VAL A 128 -0.36 -6.95 7.12
C VAL A 128 -0.94 -6.73 5.74
N MET A 129 -0.68 -5.55 5.21
CA MET A 129 -0.89 -5.22 3.81
C MET A 129 0.48 -4.98 3.17
N GLN A 130 0.80 -5.74 2.13
CA GLN A 130 2.03 -5.59 1.38
C GLN A 130 1.72 -5.04 0.00
N ALA A 131 2.48 -4.06 -0.45
CA ALA A 131 2.50 -3.64 -1.85
C ALA A 131 3.93 -3.80 -2.40
N LEU A 132 4.03 -4.39 -3.59
CA LEU A 132 5.25 -4.63 -4.34
C LEU A 132 5.09 -4.07 -5.75
N VAL A 133 5.95 -3.14 -6.16
CA VAL A 133 5.96 -2.50 -7.48
C VAL A 133 7.25 -2.92 -8.22
N PRO A 134 7.34 -4.14 -8.76
CA PRO A 134 8.61 -4.67 -9.26
C PRO A 134 9.18 -3.88 -10.44
N ASN A 135 8.33 -3.17 -11.17
CA ASN A 135 8.66 -2.28 -12.28
C ASN A 135 7.56 -1.22 -12.41
N ASP A 136 7.76 -0.25 -13.30
CA ASP A 136 6.85 0.88 -13.46
C ASP A 136 5.43 0.46 -13.83
N ASN A 137 5.22 -0.71 -14.47
CA ASN A 137 3.92 -1.09 -15.04
C ASN A 137 3.18 -2.17 -14.26
N SER A 138 3.73 -2.63 -13.14
CA SER A 138 3.17 -3.76 -12.38
C SER A 138 3.13 -3.47 -10.90
N MET A 139 2.02 -3.81 -10.25
CA MET A 139 1.90 -3.79 -8.80
C MET A 139 1.25 -5.08 -8.32
N THR A 140 1.76 -5.64 -7.23
CA THR A 140 1.13 -6.74 -6.50
C THR A 140 0.78 -6.27 -5.12
N VAL A 141 -0.47 -6.46 -4.73
CA VAL A 141 -0.96 -6.16 -3.38
C VAL A 141 -1.43 -7.44 -2.72
N THR A 142 -0.98 -7.67 -1.49
CA THR A 142 -1.38 -8.82 -0.69
C THR A 142 -1.87 -8.34 0.67
N VAL A 143 -3.07 -8.76 1.06
CA VAL A 143 -3.58 -8.58 2.42
C VAL A 143 -3.55 -9.93 3.10
N ALA A 144 -2.85 -10.01 4.23
CA ALA A 144 -2.79 -11.18 5.08
C ALA A 144 -3.31 -10.83 6.47
N VAL A 145 -4.08 -11.73 7.07
CA VAL A 145 -4.54 -11.60 8.46
C VAL A 145 -3.87 -12.65 9.31
N ARG A 146 -3.69 -12.34 10.58
CA ARG A 146 -3.15 -13.26 11.57
C ARG A 146 -4.27 -14.18 12.02
N VAL A 147 -4.06 -15.48 11.85
CA VAL A 147 -4.86 -16.55 12.43
C VAL A 147 -3.91 -17.32 13.34
N ASP A 148 -4.24 -17.40 14.62
CA ASP A 148 -3.35 -17.90 15.67
C ASP A 148 -1.99 -17.18 15.66
N GLN A 149 -0.91 -17.91 15.35
CA GLN A 149 0.46 -17.40 15.28
C GLN A 149 0.97 -17.25 13.84
N GLN A 150 0.10 -17.42 12.83
CA GLN A 150 0.49 -17.43 11.42
C GLN A 150 -0.19 -16.30 10.63
N LEU A 151 0.54 -15.71 9.69
CA LEU A 151 -0.03 -14.78 8.71
C LEU A 151 -0.56 -15.57 7.53
N VAL A 152 -1.87 -15.51 7.33
CA VAL A 152 -2.57 -16.19 6.25
C VAL A 152 -2.97 -15.14 5.20
N PRO A 153 -2.43 -15.21 3.97
CA PRO A 153 -2.90 -14.38 2.87
C PRO A 153 -4.40 -14.62 2.66
N VAL A 154 -5.19 -13.56 2.59
CA VAL A 154 -6.64 -13.63 2.36
C VAL A 154 -7.05 -12.96 1.06
N ILE A 155 -6.31 -11.94 0.63
CA ILE A 155 -6.58 -11.22 -0.61
C ILE A 155 -5.26 -11.04 -1.37
N GLY A 156 -5.26 -11.36 -2.66
CA GLY A 156 -4.16 -11.07 -3.57
C GLY A 156 -4.66 -10.32 -4.81
N MET A 157 -3.90 -9.34 -5.25
CA MET A 157 -4.19 -8.53 -6.44
C MET A 157 -2.94 -8.39 -7.29
N LYS A 158 -3.11 -8.46 -8.62
CA LYS A 158 -2.08 -8.14 -9.61
C LYS A 158 -2.62 -7.05 -10.51
N LEU A 159 -2.01 -5.88 -10.43
CA LEU A 159 -2.43 -4.67 -11.12
C LEU A 159 -1.40 -4.32 -12.18
N LYS A 160 -1.89 -3.82 -13.31
CA LYS A 160 -1.11 -3.20 -14.37
C LYS A 160 -1.38 -1.71 -14.38
N ARG A 161 -0.34 -0.92 -14.65
CA ARG A 161 -0.53 0.50 -14.92
C ARG A 161 -1.30 0.68 -16.21
N VAL A 162 -2.21 1.65 -16.22
CA VAL A 162 -2.84 2.13 -17.44
C VAL A 162 -2.17 3.45 -17.76
N ASP A 163 -1.33 3.45 -18.80
CA ASP A 163 -0.82 4.71 -19.33
C ASP A 163 -1.96 5.39 -20.09
N THR A 164 -2.24 6.64 -19.75
CA THR A 164 -3.29 7.48 -20.38
C THR A 164 -3.01 7.79 -21.86
N LEU A 165 -1.95 7.23 -22.46
CA LEU A 165 -1.57 7.42 -23.85
C LEU A 165 -2.45 6.66 -24.86
N GLU A 166 -3.25 5.67 -24.44
CA GLU A 166 -4.10 4.89 -25.38
C GLU A 166 -5.46 5.53 -25.70
N VAL A 167 -5.91 6.58 -24.99
CA VAL A 167 -7.25 7.17 -25.22
C VAL A 167 -7.24 8.29 -26.30
N GLY A 168 -6.10 8.57 -26.93
CA GLY A 168 -5.96 9.64 -27.94
C GLY A 168 -5.97 9.21 -29.42
N ALA A 169 -5.99 7.91 -29.74
CA ALA A 169 -5.75 7.44 -31.12
C ALA A 169 -7.00 7.02 -31.92
N ILE A 170 -8.21 7.29 -31.43
CA ILE A 170 -9.46 6.98 -32.15
C ILE A 170 -10.39 8.20 -32.26
N ALA A 171 -9.91 9.26 -32.92
CA ALA A 171 -10.74 10.18 -33.71
C ALA A 171 -9.85 11.29 -34.33
N GLN A 172 -9.28 11.02 -35.49
CA GLN A 172 -9.13 12.05 -36.53
C GLN A 172 -9.01 11.42 -37.92
#